data_AF-H0HUJ7-F1
#
_entry.id   AF-H0HUJ7-F1
#
_cell.length_a   1.000
_cell.length_b   1.000
_cell.length_c   1.000
_cell.angle_alpha   90.00
_cell.angle_beta   90.00
_cell.angle_gamma   90.00
#
_symmetry.space_group_name_H-M   'P 1'
#
loop_
_entity.id
_entity.type
_entity.pdbx_description
1 polymer ?
#
loop_
_entity_poly.entity_id
_entity_poly.type
_entity_poly.pdbx_seq_one_letter_code
_entity_poly.pdbx_strand_id
1 'polypeptide(L)'
;MKAYLRSMTLAAFVVASGAAFAQTDEHHPDADAPQAPLAAPAPESNPPSMPEQCTAMMSMMQTMMPMMQKMMPMMQGGMMQGGMMQGGMMQGMPMDTANMSDATKAYMEAMKKMDGPMMQGVQASDPDVAFVQAMIPHHQGAIDMARGVLQFGKDDEVKAWANEIITAQESEIAKMQEWLKQHAK
;
A
#
# COMPACT_ATOMS: atom_id res chain seq x y z
N MET A 1 -57.58 -10.28 42.18
CA MET A 1 -57.43 -11.74 42.07
C MET A 1 -56.59 -12.06 40.84
N LYS A 2 -55.45 -12.73 41.08
CA LYS A 2 -54.55 -13.45 40.16
C LYS A 2 -53.92 -12.70 38.96
N ALA A 3 -52.71 -12.20 39.23
CA ALA A 3 -51.65 -12.02 38.25
C ALA A 3 -51.25 -13.37 37.62
N TYR A 4 -50.97 -13.38 36.31
CA TYR A 4 -50.20 -14.44 35.67
C TYR A 4 -49.00 -13.80 34.97
N LEU A 5 -47.92 -13.67 35.74
CA LEU A 5 -46.56 -13.58 35.23
C LEU A 5 -46.25 -14.93 34.56
N ARG A 6 -46.00 -14.94 33.26
CA ARG A 6 -45.26 -16.02 32.62
C ARG A 6 -43.85 -15.51 32.34
N SER A 7 -42.95 -15.86 33.26
CA SER A 7 -41.51 -15.87 32.98
C SER A 7 -41.27 -16.74 31.76
N MET A 8 -40.90 -16.13 30.64
CA MET A 8 -40.14 -16.84 29.61
C MET A 8 -38.67 -16.54 29.84
N THR A 9 -37.99 -17.59 30.26
CA THR A 9 -36.55 -17.68 30.48
C THR A 9 -35.79 -17.09 29.30
N LEU A 10 -34.89 -16.16 29.63
CA LEU A 10 -33.86 -15.61 28.77
C LEU A 10 -32.95 -16.75 28.29
N ALA A 11 -33.10 -17.19 27.06
CA ALA A 11 -32.07 -17.98 26.40
C ALA A 11 -30.99 -17.01 25.89
N ALA A 12 -30.00 -16.74 26.75
CA ALA A 12 -28.77 -16.09 26.34
C ALA A 12 -28.05 -17.03 25.37
N PHE A 13 -28.23 -16.81 24.06
CA PHE A 13 -27.34 -17.37 23.05
C PHE A 13 -26.03 -16.61 23.13
N VAL A 14 -25.11 -17.16 23.92
CA VAL A 14 -23.69 -16.84 23.83
C VAL A 14 -23.21 -17.38 22.48
N VAL A 15 -23.10 -16.51 21.47
CA VAL A 15 -22.21 -16.80 20.34
C VAL A 15 -20.80 -16.56 20.88
N ALA A 16 -20.16 -17.64 21.30
CA ALA A 16 -18.75 -17.62 21.59
C ALA A 16 -17.99 -17.35 20.27
N SER A 17 -17.25 -16.25 20.24
CA SER A 17 -16.21 -15.99 19.27
C SER A 17 -15.15 -17.10 19.31
N GLY A 18 -14.72 -17.54 18.12
CA GLY A 18 -13.60 -18.46 17.88
C GLY A 18 -13.90 -19.29 16.63
N ALA A 19 -13.13 -19.23 15.54
CA ALA A 19 -11.70 -19.04 15.44
C ALA A 19 -11.33 -18.07 14.30
N ALA A 20 -10.42 -17.15 14.60
CA ALA A 20 -9.49 -16.64 13.61
C ALA A 20 -8.63 -17.82 13.13
N PHE A 21 -8.54 -18.03 11.83
CA PHE A 21 -7.44 -18.80 11.26
C PHE A 21 -6.16 -17.96 11.41
N ALA A 22 -5.58 -17.99 12.60
CA ALA A 22 -4.16 -17.71 12.76
C ALA A 22 -3.43 -18.94 12.22
N GLN A 23 -2.89 -18.85 11.01
CA GLN A 23 -1.81 -19.74 10.63
C GLN A 23 -0.63 -19.40 11.55
N THR A 24 -0.35 -20.28 12.50
CA THR A 24 0.88 -20.27 13.27
C THR A 24 2.00 -20.72 12.34
N ASP A 25 2.79 -19.77 11.85
CA ASP A 25 4.08 -20.07 11.24
C ASP A 25 5.04 -20.47 12.38
N GLU A 26 5.19 -21.78 12.60
CA GLU A 26 6.13 -22.35 13.56
C GLU A 26 7.56 -22.31 13.02
N HIS A 27 8.16 -21.12 12.94
CA HIS A 27 9.62 -20.95 12.82
C HIS A 27 10.10 -19.76 13.66
N HIS A 28 10.01 -19.91 14.99
CA HIS A 28 10.78 -19.08 15.91
C HIS A 28 11.51 -20.01 16.89
N PRO A 29 12.81 -20.30 16.70
CA PRO A 29 13.55 -21.02 17.72
C PRO A 29 13.81 -20.09 18.92
N ASP A 30 13.46 -20.60 20.09
CA ASP A 30 13.72 -19.99 21.39
C ASP A 30 15.21 -19.67 21.57
N ALA A 31 15.49 -18.42 21.96
CA ALA A 31 16.80 -17.94 22.30
C ALA A 31 17.15 -18.33 23.74
N ASP A 32 17.68 -19.54 23.98
CA ASP A 32 18.49 -19.80 25.18
C ASP A 32 19.29 -21.12 25.17
N ALA A 33 20.25 -21.27 24.24
CA ALA A 33 21.25 -22.34 24.31
C ALA A 33 22.68 -21.79 24.14
N PRO A 34 23.63 -22.09 25.05
CA PRO A 34 25.00 -21.57 24.99
C PRO A 34 25.78 -22.22 23.84
N GLN A 35 26.22 -21.40 22.87
CA GLN A 35 27.05 -21.83 21.75
C GLN A 35 28.55 -21.80 22.14
N ALA A 36 29.24 -22.93 21.96
CA ALA A 36 30.69 -23.06 22.11
C ALA A 36 31.45 -22.37 20.95
N PRO A 37 32.68 -21.86 21.18
CA PRO A 37 33.40 -21.09 20.17
C PRO A 37 33.96 -21.98 19.04
N LEU A 38 33.68 -21.58 17.79
CA LEU A 38 34.24 -22.17 16.57
C LEU A 38 35.65 -21.62 16.30
N ALA A 39 36.60 -22.51 16.01
CA ALA A 39 37.99 -22.18 15.69
C ALA A 39 38.15 -21.63 14.25
N ALA A 40 39.14 -20.75 14.06
CA ALA A 40 39.46 -20.12 12.76
C ALA A 40 40.30 -21.04 11.84
N PRO A 41 40.11 -20.97 10.50
CA PRO A 41 40.97 -21.66 9.54
C PRO A 41 42.25 -20.85 9.17
N ALA A 42 43.31 -21.58 8.79
CA ALA A 42 44.66 -21.10 8.44
C ALA A 42 44.79 -20.56 6.97
N PRO A 43 45.91 -19.92 6.56
CA PRO A 43 45.99 -19.13 5.33
C PRO A 43 46.82 -19.74 4.19
N GLU A 44 46.36 -19.65 2.94
CA GLU A 44 47.14 -19.70 1.67
C GLU A 44 46.31 -18.98 0.58
N SER A 45 46.78 -18.25 -0.45
CA SER A 45 48.10 -17.96 -1.07
C SER A 45 48.02 -16.62 -1.84
N ASN A 46 49.14 -15.90 -2.02
CA ASN A 46 49.25 -14.52 -2.56
C ASN A 46 48.68 -14.28 -3.99
N PRO A 47 48.00 -13.13 -4.26
CA PRO A 47 47.71 -12.63 -5.61
C PRO A 47 48.92 -11.88 -6.25
N PRO A 48 48.96 -11.73 -7.59
CA PRO A 48 50.09 -11.16 -8.33
C PRO A 48 50.36 -9.68 -7.98
N SER A 49 51.62 -9.25 -8.18
CA SER A 49 52.13 -7.96 -7.73
C SER A 49 51.53 -6.74 -8.48
N MET A 50 51.57 -5.60 -7.80
CA MET A 50 50.94 -4.30 -8.12
C MET A 50 51.14 -3.66 -9.51
N PRO A 51 52.18 -3.91 -10.35
CA PRO A 51 52.32 -3.16 -11.60
C PRO A 51 51.27 -3.52 -12.67
N GLU A 52 50.76 -4.76 -12.69
CA GLU A 52 49.71 -5.15 -13.64
C GLU A 52 48.34 -4.58 -13.25
N GLN A 53 48.02 -4.51 -11.96
CA GLN A 53 46.78 -3.90 -11.47
C GLN A 53 46.73 -2.40 -11.74
N CYS A 54 47.84 -1.68 -11.54
CA CYS A 54 47.91 -0.26 -11.88
C CYS A 54 47.75 0.00 -13.38
N THR A 55 48.32 -0.86 -14.23
CA THR A 55 48.19 -0.74 -15.70
C THR A 55 46.76 -1.05 -16.16
N ALA A 56 46.12 -2.08 -15.58
CA ALA A 56 44.73 -2.42 -15.85
C ALA A 56 43.76 -1.29 -15.44
N MET A 57 44.00 -0.67 -14.28
CA MET A 57 43.20 0.45 -13.79
C MET A 57 43.33 1.71 -14.68
N MET A 58 44.54 2.01 -15.14
CA MET A 58 44.80 3.12 -16.08
C MET A 58 44.12 2.88 -17.45
N SER A 59 44.21 1.66 -17.99
CA SER A 59 43.56 1.27 -19.25
C SER A 59 42.03 1.37 -19.17
N MET A 60 41.45 1.00 -18.02
CA MET A 60 40.02 1.12 -17.77
C MET A 60 39.57 2.58 -17.71
N MET A 61 40.33 3.46 -17.04
CA MET A 61 40.05 4.90 -17.02
C MET A 61 40.18 5.55 -18.40
N GLN A 62 41.15 5.13 -19.23
CA GLN A 62 41.32 5.63 -20.60
C GLN A 62 40.11 5.27 -21.48
N THR A 63 39.50 4.10 -21.25
CA THR A 63 38.34 3.61 -22.00
C THR A 63 37.03 4.29 -21.57
N MET A 64 36.94 4.75 -20.32
CA MET A 64 35.77 5.46 -19.78
C MET A 64 35.80 6.98 -20.05
N MET A 65 36.96 7.54 -20.36
CA MET A 65 37.14 8.97 -20.63
C MET A 65 36.24 9.52 -21.77
N PRO A 66 36.10 8.86 -22.95
CA PRO A 66 35.21 9.35 -24.00
C PRO A 66 33.70 9.27 -23.65
N MET A 67 33.31 8.36 -22.74
CA MET A 67 31.93 8.30 -22.23
C MET A 67 31.63 9.50 -21.31
N MET A 68 32.56 9.86 -20.43
CA MET A 68 32.42 11.05 -19.58
C MET A 68 32.45 12.35 -20.38
N GLN A 69 33.27 12.42 -21.44
CA GLN A 69 33.35 13.60 -22.31
C GLN A 69 32.06 13.84 -23.12
N LYS A 70 31.31 12.78 -23.46
CA LYS A 70 29.98 12.86 -24.08
C LYS A 70 28.85 13.18 -23.08
N MET A 71 29.06 12.93 -21.79
CA MET A 71 28.07 13.18 -20.73
C MET A 71 28.16 14.60 -20.13
N MET A 72 29.30 15.27 -20.30
CA MET A 72 29.56 16.62 -19.79
C MET A 72 28.60 17.72 -20.30
N PRO A 73 28.22 17.81 -21.59
CA PRO A 73 27.30 18.85 -22.05
C PRO A 73 25.85 18.67 -21.56
N MET A 74 25.45 17.45 -21.15
CA MET A 74 24.09 17.17 -20.66
C MET A 74 23.87 17.66 -19.22
N MET A 75 24.92 17.69 -18.39
CA MET A 75 24.84 18.27 -17.05
C MET A 75 24.93 19.81 -17.05
N GLN A 76 25.57 20.42 -18.05
CA GLN A 76 25.71 21.87 -18.11
C GLN A 76 24.45 22.58 -18.64
N GLY A 77 23.56 21.87 -19.34
CA GLY A 77 22.27 22.41 -19.82
C GLY A 77 21.08 22.27 -18.85
N GLY A 78 21.23 21.52 -17.75
CA GLY A 78 20.10 21.14 -16.88
C GLY A 78 19.87 21.99 -15.64
N MET A 79 20.72 22.99 -15.35
CA MET A 79 20.68 23.76 -14.09
C MET A 79 20.50 25.28 -14.26
N MET A 80 19.77 25.72 -15.29
CA MET A 80 19.43 27.14 -15.50
C MET A 80 17.92 27.37 -15.69
N GLN A 81 17.07 26.49 -15.15
CA GLN A 81 15.64 26.78 -15.03
C GLN A 81 15.11 26.23 -13.70
N GLY A 82 15.54 26.88 -12.62
CA GLY A 82 14.88 26.77 -11.32
C GLY A 82 13.46 27.33 -11.43
N GLY A 83 12.48 26.50 -11.10
CA GLY A 83 11.07 26.89 -11.04
C GLY A 83 10.23 25.70 -10.60
N MET A 84 9.92 25.64 -9.31
CA MET A 84 8.80 24.92 -8.68
C MET A 84 8.48 23.52 -9.23
N MET A 85 8.85 22.48 -8.48
CA MET A 85 8.20 21.18 -8.60
C MET A 85 6.75 21.28 -8.11
N GLN A 86 5.87 21.76 -8.99
CA GLN A 86 4.43 21.70 -8.84
C GLN A 86 3.99 20.29 -9.25
N GLY A 87 3.42 19.54 -8.31
CA GLY A 87 2.87 18.19 -8.52
C GLY A 87 1.66 18.19 -9.46
N GLY A 88 1.90 18.37 -10.76
CA GLY A 88 0.85 18.56 -11.77
C GLY A 88 1.01 17.75 -13.06
N MET A 89 1.89 16.75 -13.12
CA MET A 89 2.18 16.04 -14.38
C MET A 89 1.38 14.73 -14.64
N MET A 90 0.23 14.54 -13.99
CA MET A 90 -0.77 13.55 -14.46
C MET A 90 -2.12 14.18 -14.83
N GLN A 91 -2.24 15.51 -14.74
CA GLN A 91 -3.49 16.22 -15.04
C GLN A 91 -3.47 16.67 -16.50
N GLY A 92 -3.71 15.74 -17.45
CA GLY A 92 -3.94 16.17 -18.84
C GLY A 92 -3.58 15.21 -19.97
N MET A 93 -3.11 13.99 -19.71
CA MET A 93 -3.05 13.00 -20.78
C MET A 93 -4.48 12.49 -21.06
N PRO A 94 -5.07 12.71 -22.25
CA PRO A 94 -6.36 12.14 -22.58
C PRO A 94 -6.22 10.62 -22.61
N MET A 95 -6.72 9.95 -21.58
CA MET A 95 -6.91 8.50 -21.62
C MET A 95 -7.96 8.22 -22.68
N ASP A 96 -7.60 7.48 -23.73
CA ASP A 96 -8.55 7.04 -24.77
C ASP A 96 -9.55 6.06 -24.15
N THR A 97 -10.64 6.61 -23.61
CA THR A 97 -11.73 5.84 -22.99
C THR A 97 -12.57 5.08 -24.01
N ALA A 98 -12.44 5.36 -25.31
CA ALA A 98 -13.26 4.75 -26.36
C ALA A 98 -12.92 3.26 -26.54
N ASN A 99 -11.68 2.86 -26.28
CA ASN A 99 -11.21 1.48 -26.44
C ASN A 99 -11.07 0.70 -25.12
N MET A 100 -11.59 1.23 -24.01
CA MET A 100 -11.51 0.57 -22.70
C MET A 100 -12.66 -0.39 -22.44
N SER A 101 -12.37 -1.48 -21.72
CA SER A 101 -13.40 -2.39 -21.22
C SER A 101 -14.33 -1.68 -20.23
N ASP A 102 -15.57 -2.16 -20.11
CA ASP A 102 -16.53 -1.59 -19.15
C ASP A 102 -16.06 -1.73 -17.70
N ALA A 103 -15.33 -2.82 -17.38
CA ALA A 103 -14.68 -2.99 -16.09
C ALA A 103 -13.64 -1.89 -15.82
N THR A 104 -12.79 -1.59 -16.81
CA THR A 104 -11.80 -0.51 -16.71
C THR A 104 -12.47 0.84 -16.48
N LYS A 105 -13.56 1.14 -17.20
CA LYS A 105 -14.34 2.38 -17.01
C LYS A 105 -14.94 2.46 -15.60
N ALA A 106 -15.50 1.37 -15.09
CA ALA A 106 -16.05 1.31 -13.74
C ALA A 106 -14.99 1.59 -12.67
N TYR A 107 -13.81 0.98 -12.78
CA TYR A 107 -12.70 1.21 -11.85
C TYR A 107 -12.16 2.65 -11.92
N MET A 108 -12.01 3.21 -13.13
CA MET A 108 -11.57 4.59 -13.28
C MET A 108 -12.58 5.58 -12.69
N GLU A 109 -13.87 5.33 -12.88
CA GLU A 109 -14.91 6.17 -12.29
C GLU A 109 -14.92 6.09 -10.75
N ALA A 110 -14.70 4.91 -10.16
CA ALA A 110 -14.56 4.76 -8.71
C ALA A 110 -13.36 5.57 -8.17
N MET A 111 -12.19 5.44 -8.80
CA MET A 111 -10.98 6.20 -8.44
C MET A 111 -11.20 7.72 -8.57
N LYS A 112 -11.85 8.16 -9.65
CA LYS A 112 -12.17 9.57 -9.87
C LYS A 112 -13.15 10.12 -8.83
N LYS A 113 -14.17 9.35 -8.45
CA LYS A 113 -15.16 9.76 -7.46
C LYS A 113 -14.56 9.96 -6.07
N MET A 114 -13.59 9.14 -5.67
CA MET A 114 -12.94 9.27 -4.37
C MET A 114 -11.90 10.39 -4.32
N ASP A 115 -11.24 10.71 -5.44
CA ASP A 115 -10.08 11.62 -5.49
C ASP A 115 -10.36 13.00 -4.88
N GLY A 116 -11.37 13.71 -5.40
CA GLY A 116 -11.71 15.06 -4.93
C GLY A 116 -12.05 15.12 -3.43
N PRO A 117 -13.03 14.35 -2.94
CA PRO A 117 -13.39 14.32 -1.52
C PRO A 117 -12.25 13.83 -0.61
N MET A 118 -11.44 12.86 -1.04
CA MET A 118 -10.27 12.41 -0.28
C MET A 118 -9.26 13.54 -0.12
N MET A 119 -8.95 14.24 -1.22
CA MET A 119 -8.04 15.38 -1.22
C MET A 119 -8.59 16.58 -0.41
N GLN A 120 -9.91 16.70 -0.28
CA GLN A 120 -10.52 17.68 0.63
C GLN A 120 -10.35 17.24 2.10
N GLY A 121 -10.57 15.95 2.40
CA GLY A 121 -10.44 15.43 3.76
C GLY A 121 -9.04 15.61 4.35
N VAL A 122 -7.98 15.37 3.57
CA VAL A 122 -6.59 15.52 4.04
C VAL A 122 -6.19 16.96 4.38
N GLN A 123 -7.02 17.95 4.06
CA GLN A 123 -6.76 19.37 4.35
C GLN A 123 -7.23 19.81 5.73
N ALA A 124 -7.92 18.95 6.50
CA ALA A 124 -8.30 19.30 7.86
C ALA A 124 -7.05 19.54 8.73
N SER A 125 -7.12 20.53 9.62
CA SER A 125 -5.99 20.91 10.47
C SER A 125 -5.69 19.89 11.58
N ASP A 126 -6.73 19.22 12.07
CA ASP A 126 -6.60 18.13 13.03
C ASP A 126 -6.25 16.83 12.28
N PRO A 127 -5.14 16.16 12.62
CA PRO A 127 -4.67 14.98 11.88
C PRO A 127 -5.62 13.79 11.97
N ASP A 128 -6.34 13.61 13.09
CA ASP A 128 -7.29 12.52 13.26
C ASP A 128 -8.54 12.79 12.41
N VAL A 129 -9.03 14.04 12.42
CA VAL A 129 -10.13 14.47 11.54
C VAL A 129 -9.72 14.33 10.07
N ALA A 130 -8.51 14.74 9.70
CA ALA A 130 -8.01 14.64 8.33
C ALA A 130 -7.97 13.19 7.84
N PHE A 131 -7.46 12.29 8.68
CA PHE A 131 -7.43 10.86 8.38
C PHE A 131 -8.85 10.30 8.18
N VAL A 132 -9.76 10.56 9.12
CA VAL A 132 -11.13 10.02 9.06
C VAL A 132 -11.92 10.60 7.88
N GLN A 133 -11.81 11.91 7.62
CA GLN A 133 -12.47 12.55 6.47
C GLN A 133 -11.92 12.05 5.14
N ALA A 134 -10.63 11.76 5.03
CA ALA A 134 -10.02 11.21 3.82
C ALA A 134 -10.32 9.72 3.64
N MET A 135 -10.43 8.96 4.73
CA MET A 135 -10.66 7.51 4.65
C MET A 135 -12.08 7.13 4.26
N ILE A 136 -13.09 7.95 4.58
CA ILE A 136 -14.46 7.70 4.13
C ILE A 136 -14.57 7.58 2.59
N PRO A 137 -14.14 8.57 1.78
CA PRO A 137 -14.20 8.46 0.32
C PRO A 137 -13.22 7.42 -0.23
N HIS A 138 -12.05 7.22 0.39
CA HIS A 138 -11.13 6.14 0.00
C HIS A 138 -11.79 4.76 0.12
N HIS A 139 -12.48 4.50 1.24
CA HIS A 139 -13.21 3.25 1.45
C HIS A 139 -14.38 3.11 0.47
N GLN A 140 -15.10 4.21 0.19
CA GLN A 140 -16.15 4.21 -0.81
C GLN A 140 -15.63 3.85 -2.21
N GLY A 141 -14.43 4.34 -2.59
CA GLY A 141 -13.78 3.98 -3.84
C GLY A 141 -13.47 2.48 -3.92
N ALA A 142 -12.94 1.89 -2.84
CA ALA A 142 -12.68 0.45 -2.78
C ALA A 142 -13.97 -0.40 -2.86
N ILE A 143 -15.05 0.04 -2.19
CA ILE A 143 -16.39 -0.59 -2.31
C ILE A 143 -16.88 -0.54 -3.77
N ASP A 144 -16.75 0.61 -4.43
CA ASP A 144 -17.21 0.79 -5.81
C ASP A 144 -16.39 -0.08 -6.80
N MET A 145 -15.08 -0.23 -6.56
CA MET A 145 -14.24 -1.16 -7.33
C MET A 145 -14.60 -2.62 -7.05
N ALA A 146 -14.86 -2.99 -5.79
CA ALA A 146 -15.30 -4.33 -5.43
C ALA A 146 -16.64 -4.68 -6.11
N ARG A 147 -17.58 -3.73 -6.18
CA ARG A 147 -18.82 -3.90 -6.96
C ARG A 147 -18.55 -4.07 -8.45
N GLY A 148 -17.54 -3.39 -8.99
CA GLY A 148 -17.08 -3.58 -10.36
C GLY A 148 -16.61 -5.01 -10.65
N VAL A 149 -15.81 -5.63 -9.77
CA VAL A 149 -15.38 -7.03 -9.97
C VAL A 149 -16.53 -8.02 -9.78
N LEU A 150 -17.50 -7.72 -8.90
CA LEU A 150 -18.72 -8.52 -8.81
C LEU A 150 -19.52 -8.51 -10.11
N GLN A 151 -19.56 -7.37 -10.80
CA GLN A 151 -20.28 -7.20 -12.05
C GLN A 151 -19.57 -7.83 -13.26
N PHE A 152 -18.26 -7.59 -13.41
CA PHE A 152 -17.52 -7.92 -14.63
C PHE A 152 -16.52 -9.08 -14.47
N GLY A 153 -16.16 -9.44 -13.23
CA GLY A 153 -15.24 -10.52 -12.90
C GLY A 153 -15.85 -11.92 -13.03
N LYS A 154 -14.98 -12.90 -13.25
CA LYS A 154 -15.36 -14.32 -13.47
C LYS A 154 -14.83 -15.29 -12.42
N ASP A 155 -13.81 -14.88 -11.66
CA ASP A 155 -13.19 -15.73 -10.66
C ASP A 155 -14.00 -15.68 -9.35
N ASP A 156 -14.40 -16.85 -8.84
CA ASP A 156 -15.27 -16.95 -7.68
C ASP A 156 -14.56 -16.58 -6.37
N GLU A 157 -13.26 -16.86 -6.25
CA GLU A 157 -12.45 -16.50 -5.08
C GLU A 157 -12.30 -14.98 -4.99
N VAL A 158 -12.00 -14.32 -6.11
CA VAL A 158 -11.93 -12.85 -6.17
C VAL A 158 -13.27 -12.20 -5.84
N LYS A 159 -14.39 -12.81 -6.27
CA LYS A 159 -15.73 -12.34 -5.93
C LYS A 159 -16.05 -12.53 -4.44
N ALA A 160 -15.55 -13.59 -3.81
CA ALA A 160 -15.67 -13.77 -2.37
C ALA A 160 -14.93 -12.65 -1.62
N TRP A 161 -13.67 -12.38 -1.96
CA TRP A 161 -12.90 -11.27 -1.38
C TRP A 161 -13.59 -9.91 -1.58
N ALA A 162 -14.19 -9.67 -2.75
CA ALA A 162 -14.92 -8.43 -3.01
C ALA A 162 -16.12 -8.24 -2.06
N ASN A 163 -16.88 -9.29 -1.75
CA ASN A 163 -17.98 -9.22 -0.79
C ASN A 163 -17.48 -8.97 0.65
N GLU A 164 -16.35 -9.56 1.03
CA GLU A 164 -15.70 -9.32 2.33
C GLU A 164 -15.26 -7.85 2.45
N ILE A 165 -14.61 -7.31 1.41
CA ILE A 165 -14.21 -5.90 1.32
C ILE A 165 -15.43 -4.98 1.49
N ILE A 166 -16.52 -5.23 0.77
CA ILE A 166 -17.74 -4.40 0.85
C ILE A 166 -18.26 -4.40 2.29
N THR A 167 -18.41 -5.57 2.89
CA THR A 167 -18.98 -5.71 4.24
C THR A 167 -18.11 -5.01 5.29
N ALA A 168 -16.80 -5.21 5.24
CA ALA A 168 -15.87 -4.61 6.19
C ALA A 168 -15.85 -3.08 6.05
N GLN A 169 -15.72 -2.58 4.82
CA GLN A 169 -15.53 -1.15 4.60
C GLN A 169 -16.82 -0.34 4.76
N GLU A 170 -18.00 -0.91 4.50
CA GLU A 170 -19.28 -0.27 4.84
C GLU A 170 -19.40 -0.08 6.37
N SER A 171 -18.98 -1.08 7.16
CA SER A 171 -18.95 -0.98 8.62
C SER A 171 -17.94 0.07 9.12
N GLU A 172 -16.76 0.16 8.51
CA GLU A 172 -15.74 1.16 8.84
C GLU A 172 -16.19 2.58 8.49
N ILE A 173 -16.82 2.79 7.33
CA ILE A 173 -17.44 4.07 6.96
C ILE A 173 -18.45 4.51 8.02
N ALA A 174 -19.33 3.60 8.47
CA ALA A 174 -20.32 3.93 9.49
C ALA A 174 -19.67 4.36 10.82
N LYS A 175 -18.62 3.65 11.26
CA LYS A 175 -17.85 4.00 12.46
C LYS A 175 -17.18 5.37 12.33
N MET A 176 -16.54 5.62 11.19
CA MET A 176 -15.87 6.89 10.90
C MET A 176 -16.85 8.08 10.86
N GLN A 177 -18.00 7.91 10.21
CA GLN A 177 -19.06 8.92 10.19
C GLN A 177 -19.59 9.22 11.59
N GLU A 178 -19.80 8.19 12.41
CA GLU A 178 -20.24 8.38 13.79
C GLU A 178 -19.18 9.08 14.65
N TRP A 179 -17.91 8.70 14.48
CA TRP A 179 -16.80 9.35 15.14
C TRP A 179 -16.73 10.85 14.78
N LEU A 180 -16.88 11.21 13.50
CA LEU A 180 -16.87 12.63 13.07
C LEU A 180 -18.00 13.44 13.70
N LYS A 181 -19.20 12.89 13.88
CA LYS A 181 -20.30 13.61 14.55
C LYS A 181 -19.98 13.98 15.99
N GLN A 182 -19.13 13.19 16.64
CA GLN A 182 -18.76 13.36 18.05
C GLN A 182 -17.54 14.26 18.23
N HIS A 183 -16.66 14.35 17.23
CA HIS A 183 -15.33 14.95 17.36
C HIS A 183 -15.05 16.11 16.41
N ALA A 184 -15.71 16.19 15.25
CA ALA A 184 -15.55 17.32 14.34
C ALA A 184 -16.36 18.52 14.88
N LYS A 185 -15.66 19.58 15.28
CA LYS A 185 -16.25 20.85 15.73
C LYS A 185 -16.26 21.89 14.62
#